data_AF-A0A4Q5XPZ6-F1
#
_entry.id   AF-A0A4Q5XPZ6-F1
#
_cell.length_a   1.000
_cell.length_b   1.000
_cell.length_c   1.000
_cell.angle_alpha   90.00
_cell.angle_beta   90.00
_cell.angle_gamma   90.00
#
_symmetry.space_group_name_H-M   'P 1'
#
loop_
_entity.id
_entity.type
_entity.pdbx_description
1 polymer ?
#
loop_
_entity_poly.entity_id
_entity_poly.type
_entity_poly.pdbx_seq_one_letter_code
_entity_poly.pdbx_strand_id
1 'polypeptide(L)'
;MLKFVTGIAVFALCTGVPAAPASAGTVTLKSMEFSTTKPVPHFHYEGEVIEGDLERITAAVRQYAACDPADLSDTGGNCAVVTMTSEGGNYIEGLNMAHFFRANAIATWVETGSYCYSACAFAFLGGSGRSSQSGVGDYIDRTIEPGATLGFHAPYYAGDSLGALVAQFGIEEVLGGTRENIALMIEQLVHWNVDKSILARITNMGADDAYIAATAQDLYLLRTALPPAPRRFWAPDPAEALRNACMRLLAYHENASPAEMRPRLDKAMTYNVGIPSSINPVAGRPSEWAAQPHNASFRRERSAITSCRPTPSSMVFWH
;
A
#
# COMPACT_ATOMS: atom_id res chain seq x y z
N MET A 1 -16.88 -4.29 -75.17
CA MET A 1 -17.53 -3.67 -73.99
C MET A 1 -16.60 -3.85 -72.80
N LEU A 2 -15.75 -2.85 -72.53
CA LEU A 2 -14.77 -2.87 -71.45
C LEU A 2 -15.29 -1.93 -70.35
N LYS A 3 -15.69 -2.48 -69.20
CA LYS A 3 -16.22 -1.70 -68.07
C LYS A 3 -15.05 -1.09 -67.29
N PHE A 4 -14.97 0.23 -67.28
CA PHE A 4 -14.15 1.00 -66.34
C PHE A 4 -14.75 0.85 -64.93
N VAL A 5 -13.96 0.34 -63.98
CA VAL A 5 -14.27 0.39 -62.55
C VAL A 5 -13.36 1.45 -61.94
N THR A 6 -13.93 2.61 -61.62
CA THR A 6 -13.29 3.68 -60.86
C THR A 6 -13.28 3.31 -59.38
N GLY A 7 -12.10 2.93 -58.87
CA GLY A 7 -11.87 2.75 -57.43
C GLY A 7 -11.65 4.11 -56.76
N ILE A 8 -12.53 4.47 -55.82
CA ILE A 8 -12.35 5.63 -54.94
C ILE A 8 -11.35 5.21 -53.86
N ALA A 9 -10.15 5.76 -53.90
CA ALA A 9 -9.17 5.63 -52.83
C ALA A 9 -9.57 6.57 -51.67
N VAL A 10 -10.10 6.00 -50.59
CA VAL A 10 -10.31 6.71 -49.32
C VAL A 10 -8.96 6.81 -48.63
N PHE A 11 -8.30 7.95 -48.76
CA PHE A 11 -7.15 8.31 -47.92
C PHE A 11 -7.66 8.52 -46.49
N ALA A 12 -7.45 7.52 -45.64
CA ALA A 12 -7.60 7.67 -44.19
C ALA A 12 -6.48 8.58 -43.69
N LEU A 13 -6.79 9.87 -43.53
CA LEU A 13 -5.93 10.84 -42.88
C LEU A 13 -5.87 10.47 -41.38
N CYS A 14 -4.82 9.76 -40.97
CA CYS A 14 -4.48 9.60 -39.56
C CYS A 14 -4.09 10.99 -39.01
N THR A 15 -5.07 11.73 -38.51
CA THR A 15 -4.81 12.90 -37.66
C THR A 15 -4.25 12.39 -36.34
N GLY A 16 -2.92 12.38 -36.22
CA GLY A 16 -2.25 12.14 -34.95
C GLY A 16 -2.73 13.16 -33.94
N VAL A 17 -3.33 12.69 -32.85
CA VAL A 17 -3.60 13.53 -31.68
C VAL A 17 -2.24 13.95 -31.13
N PRO A 18 -1.92 15.25 -31.05
CA PRO A 18 -0.70 15.69 -30.40
C PRO A 18 -0.79 15.29 -28.93
N ALA A 19 0.15 14.46 -28.46
CA ALA A 19 0.35 14.23 -27.03
C ALA A 19 0.67 15.60 -26.40
N ALA A 20 -0.17 16.05 -25.47
CA ALA A 20 0.10 17.27 -24.72
C ALA A 20 1.47 17.12 -24.03
N PRO A 21 2.29 18.19 -23.95
CA PRO A 21 3.53 18.14 -23.19
C PRO A 21 3.17 17.76 -21.75
N ALA A 22 3.80 16.71 -21.25
CA ALA A 22 3.60 16.29 -19.88
C ALA A 22 4.05 17.42 -18.95
N SER A 23 3.14 17.91 -18.11
CA SER A 23 3.42 19.01 -17.20
C SER A 23 4.13 18.48 -15.96
N ALA A 24 5.20 19.17 -15.56
CA ALA A 24 5.86 18.97 -14.28
C ALA A 24 4.87 18.86 -13.12
N GLY A 25 5.21 18.04 -12.13
CA GLY A 25 4.49 17.96 -10.88
C GLY A 25 4.34 19.33 -10.21
N THR A 26 3.12 19.63 -9.79
CA THR A 26 2.76 20.84 -9.05
C THR A 26 2.38 20.48 -7.62
N VAL A 27 2.73 21.35 -6.67
CA VAL A 27 2.39 21.20 -5.26
C VAL A 27 1.57 22.41 -4.84
N THR A 28 0.36 22.17 -4.35
CA THR A 28 -0.54 23.23 -3.88
C THR A 28 -0.91 23.03 -2.41
N LEU A 29 -0.87 24.09 -1.61
CA LEU A 29 -1.45 24.08 -0.28
C LEU A 29 -2.98 24.20 -0.41
N LYS A 30 -3.72 23.18 0.03
CA LYS A 30 -5.19 23.13 -0.03
C LYS A 30 -5.82 23.73 1.23
N SER A 31 -5.26 23.42 2.39
CA SER A 31 -5.69 23.96 3.68
C SER A 31 -4.57 23.87 4.72
N MET A 32 -4.69 24.61 5.82
CA MET A 32 -3.81 24.47 6.99
C MET A 32 -4.25 23.34 7.94
N GLU A 33 -5.42 22.74 7.68
CA GLU A 33 -6.01 21.68 8.47
C GLU A 33 -6.62 20.65 7.52
N PHE A 34 -5.99 19.49 7.39
CA PHE A 34 -6.51 18.41 6.53
C PHE A 34 -7.82 17.83 7.07
N SER A 35 -7.88 17.53 8.37
CA SER A 35 -9.10 17.06 9.03
C SER A 35 -9.04 17.28 10.53
N THR A 36 -10.17 17.13 11.22
CA THR A 36 -10.24 17.18 12.69
C THR A 36 -9.36 16.12 13.37
N THR A 37 -9.14 14.98 12.71
CA THR A 37 -8.26 13.89 13.21
C THR A 37 -6.80 14.05 12.82
N LYS A 38 -6.50 14.93 11.86
CA LYS A 38 -5.15 15.25 11.38
C LYS A 38 -5.08 16.76 11.12
N PRO A 39 -5.01 17.59 12.18
CA PRO A 39 -5.09 19.04 12.06
C PRO A 39 -3.74 19.64 11.65
N VAL A 40 -3.27 19.26 10.46
CA VAL A 40 -1.96 19.60 9.90
C VAL A 40 -2.12 20.16 8.48
N PRO A 41 -1.13 20.88 7.93
CA PRO A 41 -1.19 21.36 6.57
C PRO A 41 -1.47 20.26 5.55
N HIS A 42 -2.39 20.56 4.63
CA HIS A 42 -2.80 19.70 3.53
C HIS A 42 -2.20 20.21 2.22
N PHE A 43 -1.34 19.40 1.63
CA PHE A 43 -0.80 19.62 0.29
C PHE A 43 -1.45 18.68 -0.72
N HIS A 44 -1.57 19.14 -1.96
CA HIS A 44 -1.93 18.33 -3.10
C HIS A 44 -0.80 18.33 -4.13
N TYR A 45 -0.33 17.14 -4.49
CA TYR A 45 0.64 16.91 -5.55
C TYR A 45 -0.08 16.36 -6.78
N GLU A 46 0.07 17.04 -7.92
CA GLU A 46 -0.51 16.60 -9.20
C GLU A 46 0.43 16.85 -10.39
N GLY A 47 0.41 15.94 -11.37
CA GLY A 47 1.23 16.03 -12.60
C GLY A 47 2.19 14.86 -12.76
N GLU A 48 3.03 14.89 -13.82
CA GLU A 48 4.06 13.87 -14.01
C GLU A 48 5.17 14.05 -12.96
N VAL A 49 5.64 12.93 -12.39
CA VAL A 49 6.80 12.89 -11.51
C VAL A 49 8.05 13.17 -12.33
N ILE A 50 8.67 14.32 -12.14
CA ILE A 50 9.89 14.71 -12.85
C ILE A 50 10.95 15.24 -11.87
N GLU A 51 12.20 15.27 -12.31
CA GLU A 51 13.30 15.82 -11.54
C GLU A 51 12.98 17.24 -11.01
N GLY A 52 13.26 17.47 -9.72
CA GLY A 52 13.00 18.72 -9.01
C GLY A 52 11.65 18.78 -8.30
N ASP A 53 10.79 17.77 -8.43
CA ASP A 53 9.55 17.66 -7.65
C ASP A 53 9.80 17.52 -6.15
N LEU A 54 10.85 16.80 -5.75
CA LEU A 54 11.28 16.73 -4.35
C LEU A 54 11.60 18.12 -3.81
N GLU A 55 12.29 18.94 -4.58
CA GLU A 55 12.66 20.29 -4.17
C GLU A 55 11.41 21.17 -4.01
N ARG A 56 10.47 21.08 -4.97
CA ARG A 56 9.18 21.76 -4.93
C ARG A 56 8.37 21.39 -3.69
N ILE A 57 8.22 20.09 -3.40
CA ILE A 57 7.45 19.65 -2.24
C ILE A 57 8.14 19.98 -0.92
N THR A 58 9.47 19.88 -0.88
CA THR A 58 10.27 20.27 0.30
C THR A 58 10.09 21.75 0.61
N ALA A 59 10.15 22.61 -0.41
CA ALA A 59 9.94 24.04 -0.25
C ALA A 59 8.54 24.37 0.28
N ALA A 60 7.50 23.74 -0.31
CA ALA A 60 6.11 23.93 0.15
C ALA A 60 5.92 23.46 1.60
N VAL A 61 6.41 22.27 1.95
CA VAL A 61 6.31 21.76 3.33
C VAL A 61 7.04 22.67 4.31
N ARG A 62 8.29 23.08 4.02
CA ARG A 62 9.04 23.98 4.90
C ARG A 62 8.39 25.36 5.07
N GLN A 63 7.69 25.84 4.05
CA GLN A 63 7.03 27.13 4.09
C GLN A 63 5.80 27.12 5.01
N TYR A 64 5.04 26.03 5.05
CA TYR A 64 3.74 25.99 5.72
C TYR A 64 3.65 25.03 6.92
N ALA A 65 4.48 23.99 6.98
CA ALA A 65 4.52 23.05 8.10
C ALA A 65 5.62 23.44 9.09
N ALA A 66 5.24 24.11 10.17
CA ALA A 66 6.12 24.36 11.31
C ALA A 66 6.16 23.13 12.23
N CYS A 67 6.90 22.10 11.82
CA CYS A 67 6.98 20.82 12.53
C CYS A 67 8.38 20.22 12.43
N ASP A 68 8.93 19.80 13.57
CA ASP A 68 10.04 18.86 13.64
C ASP A 68 9.46 17.49 14.06
N PRO A 69 9.62 16.41 13.26
CA PRO A 69 9.16 15.08 13.65
C PRO A 69 9.67 14.62 15.01
N ALA A 70 10.85 15.08 15.45
CA ALA A 70 11.41 14.75 16.75
C ALA A 70 10.56 15.27 17.94
N ASP A 71 9.78 16.32 17.71
CA ASP A 71 8.92 16.96 18.72
C ASP A 71 7.51 16.35 18.81
N LEU A 72 7.18 15.37 17.95
CA LEU A 72 5.88 14.71 17.98
C LEU A 72 5.69 13.89 19.26
N SER A 73 4.48 13.99 19.83
CA SER A 73 4.14 13.38 21.12
C SER A 73 4.19 11.84 21.13
N ASP A 74 4.08 11.26 22.32
CA ASP A 74 4.02 9.81 22.51
C ASP A 74 2.75 9.19 21.90
N THR A 75 1.65 9.95 21.81
CA THR A 75 0.44 9.53 21.09
C THR A 75 0.62 9.49 19.56
N GLY A 76 1.73 10.06 19.07
CA GLY A 76 2.08 10.11 17.66
C GLY A 76 1.36 11.19 16.87
N GLY A 77 1.88 11.49 15.68
CA GLY A 77 1.23 12.41 14.74
C GLY A 77 1.94 12.50 13.40
N ASN A 78 1.51 13.46 12.59
CA ASN A 78 2.12 13.81 11.32
C ASN A 78 2.52 15.29 11.33
N CYS A 79 3.46 15.69 10.48
CA CYS A 79 3.77 17.09 10.22
C CYS A 79 2.93 17.69 9.10
N ALA A 80 2.45 16.86 8.16
CA ALA A 80 1.61 17.26 7.04
C ALA A 80 0.86 16.05 6.45
N VAL A 81 -0.10 16.33 5.57
CA VAL A 81 -0.73 15.34 4.68
C VAL A 81 -0.50 15.77 3.23
N VAL A 82 -0.06 14.84 2.39
CA VAL A 82 0.06 15.03 0.94
C VAL A 82 -0.95 14.12 0.24
N THR A 83 -1.94 14.73 -0.40
CA THR A 83 -2.83 14.06 -1.36
C THR A 83 -2.15 13.99 -2.73
N MET A 84 -2.27 12.87 -3.44
CA MET A 84 -1.49 12.60 -4.66
C MET A 84 -2.36 12.18 -5.84
N THR A 85 -2.17 12.82 -6.99
CA THR A 85 -2.80 12.47 -8.27
C THR A 85 -1.77 12.50 -9.41
N SER A 86 -1.31 11.35 -9.90
CA SER A 86 -0.25 11.33 -10.92
C SER A 86 -0.18 10.01 -11.69
N GLU A 87 0.18 10.11 -12.98
CA GLU A 87 0.51 8.97 -13.85
C GLU A 87 1.88 8.34 -13.52
N GLY A 88 2.64 8.94 -12.60
CA GLY A 88 4.02 8.58 -12.30
C GLY A 88 5.00 9.35 -13.17
N GLY A 89 6.12 8.73 -13.52
CA GLY A 89 7.22 9.38 -14.24
C GLY A 89 8.59 8.88 -13.76
N ASN A 90 9.48 9.81 -13.43
CA ASN A 90 10.84 9.54 -12.96
C ASN A 90 10.82 8.70 -11.67
N TYR A 91 11.28 7.46 -11.79
CA TYR A 91 11.30 6.48 -10.71
C TYR A 91 12.14 6.93 -9.51
N ILE A 92 13.36 7.42 -9.74
CA ILE A 92 14.27 7.84 -8.68
C ILE A 92 13.71 9.04 -7.93
N GLU A 93 13.09 9.98 -8.63
CA GLU A 93 12.44 11.11 -7.99
C GLU A 93 11.27 10.68 -7.10
N GLY A 94 10.45 9.72 -7.55
CA GLY A 94 9.39 9.13 -6.73
C GLY A 94 9.94 8.47 -5.45
N LEU A 95 11.07 7.77 -5.54
CA LEU A 95 11.73 7.20 -4.34
C LEU A 95 12.26 8.29 -3.40
N ASN A 96 12.85 9.36 -3.95
CA ASN A 96 13.35 10.49 -3.18
C ASN A 96 12.20 11.20 -2.43
N MET A 97 11.05 11.38 -3.07
CA MET A 97 9.83 11.88 -2.44
C MET A 97 9.37 10.95 -1.30
N ALA A 98 9.37 9.63 -1.51
CA ALA A 98 9.00 8.67 -0.47
C ALA A 98 9.90 8.76 0.77
N HIS A 99 11.21 8.85 0.57
CA HIS A 99 12.19 9.03 1.65
C HIS A 99 11.96 10.32 2.42
N PHE A 100 11.70 11.41 1.69
CA PHE A 100 11.37 12.69 2.29
C PHE A 100 10.10 12.62 3.13
N PHE A 101 9.02 12.02 2.61
CA PHE A 101 7.78 11.87 3.36
C PHE A 101 8.00 11.07 4.64
N ARG A 102 8.74 9.97 4.54
CA ARG A 102 8.99 9.09 5.68
C ARG A 102 9.80 9.80 6.77
N ALA A 103 10.88 10.48 6.39
CA ALA A 103 11.78 11.19 7.30
C ALA A 103 11.11 12.39 7.97
N ASN A 104 10.08 12.98 7.36
CA ASN A 104 9.42 14.18 7.84
C ASN A 104 8.03 13.91 8.45
N ALA A 105 7.70 12.66 8.79
CA ALA A 105 6.40 12.28 9.35
C ALA A 105 5.21 12.81 8.51
N ILE A 106 5.29 12.70 7.19
CA ILE A 106 4.27 13.18 6.27
C ILE A 106 3.39 12.01 5.85
N ALA A 107 2.09 12.11 6.12
CA ALA A 107 1.14 11.12 5.66
C ALA A 107 0.82 11.32 4.17
N THR A 108 0.60 10.22 3.45
CA THR A 108 0.22 10.24 2.04
C THR A 108 -1.21 9.76 1.86
N TRP A 109 -1.88 10.28 0.83
CA TRP A 109 -3.29 10.04 0.61
C TRP A 109 -3.63 10.03 -0.87
N VAL A 110 -4.48 9.09 -1.31
CA VAL A 110 -5.09 9.13 -2.65
C VAL A 110 -6.59 9.30 -2.46
N GLU A 111 -7.12 10.45 -2.88
CA GLU A 111 -8.51 10.85 -2.68
C GLU A 111 -9.46 10.15 -3.66
N THR A 112 -10.74 10.12 -3.31
CA THR A 112 -11.81 9.54 -4.14
C THR A 112 -11.77 10.12 -5.56
N GLY A 113 -11.68 9.25 -6.57
CA GLY A 113 -11.63 9.66 -7.98
C GLY A 113 -10.23 10.06 -8.47
N SER A 114 -9.24 10.15 -7.57
CA SER A 114 -7.84 10.36 -7.92
C SER A 114 -7.12 9.04 -8.19
N TYR A 115 -5.93 9.15 -8.78
CA TYR A 115 -5.10 8.01 -9.13
C TYR A 115 -3.63 8.30 -8.89
N CYS A 116 -2.84 7.28 -8.56
CA CYS A 116 -1.42 7.41 -8.31
C CYS A 116 -0.72 6.17 -8.85
N TYR A 117 -0.02 6.31 -9.96
CA TYR A 117 0.62 5.22 -10.68
C TYR A 117 2.14 5.29 -10.59
N SER A 118 2.80 4.14 -10.72
CA SER A 118 4.25 4.07 -10.94
C SER A 118 5.07 4.83 -9.87
N ALA A 119 5.93 5.77 -10.27
CA ALA A 119 6.73 6.62 -9.39
C ALA A 119 5.89 7.33 -8.32
N CYS A 120 4.67 7.78 -8.64
CA CYS A 120 3.74 8.33 -7.66
C CYS A 120 3.37 7.27 -6.62
N ALA A 121 3.05 6.04 -7.05
CA ALA A 121 2.66 4.97 -6.14
C ALA A 121 3.82 4.60 -5.18
N PHE A 122 5.07 4.67 -5.65
CA PHE A 122 6.24 4.51 -4.78
C PHE A 122 6.41 5.69 -3.81
N ALA A 123 6.23 6.94 -4.27
CA ALA A 123 6.21 8.12 -3.41
C ALA A 123 5.15 7.98 -2.30
N PHE A 124 3.94 7.55 -2.66
CA PHE A 124 2.84 7.27 -1.74
C PHE A 124 3.24 6.28 -0.64
N LEU A 125 4.03 5.24 -0.94
CA LEU A 125 4.45 4.26 0.08
C LEU A 125 5.32 4.86 1.19
N GLY A 126 5.97 6.00 0.95
CA GLY A 126 6.74 6.74 1.96
C GLY A 126 5.90 7.35 3.09
N GLY A 127 4.57 7.39 2.94
CA GLY A 127 3.67 7.98 3.93
C GLY A 127 3.87 7.47 5.35
N SER A 128 4.13 8.38 6.29
CA SER A 128 4.47 8.05 7.66
C SER A 128 3.89 9.03 8.68
N GLY A 129 3.83 8.56 9.92
CA GLY A 129 3.78 9.39 11.10
C GLY A 129 4.90 9.00 12.06
N ARG A 130 5.05 9.76 13.13
CA ARG A 130 6.07 9.48 14.15
C ARG A 130 5.49 9.63 15.55
N SER A 131 5.99 8.79 16.47
CA SER A 131 5.71 8.86 17.89
C SER A 131 7.02 8.85 18.69
N SER A 132 7.10 9.70 19.71
CA SER A 132 8.20 9.68 20.69
C SER A 132 8.06 8.56 21.73
N GLN A 133 7.00 7.76 21.67
CA GLN A 133 6.84 6.58 22.53
C GLN A 133 8.00 5.61 22.30
N SER A 134 8.67 5.22 23.38
CA SER A 134 9.79 4.28 23.34
C SER A 134 9.38 2.97 22.66
N GLY A 135 10.14 2.58 21.63
CA GLY A 135 9.90 1.39 20.84
C GLY A 135 8.90 1.53 19.68
N VAL A 136 8.35 2.74 19.45
CA VAL A 136 7.44 3.01 18.30
C VAL A 136 8.19 3.73 17.17
N GLY A 137 8.61 4.99 17.38
CA GLY A 137 9.30 5.77 16.34
C GLY A 137 8.43 6.03 15.11
N ASP A 138 8.98 5.81 13.91
CA ASP A 138 8.28 6.04 12.64
C ASP A 138 7.33 4.90 12.30
N TYR A 139 6.06 5.21 12.10
CA TYR A 139 5.02 4.25 11.71
C TYR A 139 4.43 4.59 10.34
N ILE A 140 3.70 3.64 9.76
CA ILE A 140 3.12 3.77 8.42
C ILE A 140 1.83 4.58 8.52
N ASP A 141 1.69 5.57 7.65
CA ASP A 141 0.49 6.41 7.56
C ASP A 141 0.21 6.79 6.11
N ARG A 142 -0.53 5.90 5.44
CA ARG A 142 -0.84 6.00 4.02
C ARG A 142 -2.27 5.53 3.77
N THR A 143 -3.08 6.35 3.13
CA THR A 143 -4.53 6.12 3.01
C THR A 143 -4.99 6.17 1.56
N ILE A 144 -5.88 5.23 1.20
CA ILE A 144 -6.55 5.21 -0.10
C ILE A 144 -8.04 5.34 0.16
N GLU A 145 -8.67 6.36 -0.41
CA GLU A 145 -10.12 6.52 -0.35
C GLU A 145 -10.86 5.52 -1.27
N PRO A 146 -12.10 5.15 -0.93
CA PRO A 146 -12.93 4.37 -1.84
C PRO A 146 -13.07 5.04 -3.21
N GLY A 147 -12.80 4.30 -4.29
CA GLY A 147 -12.86 4.83 -5.65
C GLY A 147 -11.59 5.55 -6.12
N ALA A 148 -10.56 5.64 -5.28
CA ALA A 148 -9.21 6.01 -5.69
C ALA A 148 -8.47 4.81 -6.31
N THR A 149 -7.46 5.07 -7.13
CA THR A 149 -6.64 4.02 -7.75
C THR A 149 -5.16 4.18 -7.38
N LEU A 150 -4.56 3.13 -6.83
CA LEU A 150 -3.11 3.04 -6.61
C LEU A 150 -2.56 1.88 -7.42
N GLY A 151 -1.61 2.15 -8.32
CA GLY A 151 -1.09 1.15 -9.25
C GLY A 151 0.42 1.11 -9.34
N PHE A 152 0.98 -0.09 -9.31
CA PHE A 152 2.43 -0.33 -9.42
C PHE A 152 2.75 -1.10 -10.70
N HIS A 153 3.89 -0.82 -11.32
CA HIS A 153 4.46 -1.65 -12.37
C HIS A 153 5.93 -1.94 -12.03
N ALA A 154 6.49 -3.01 -12.59
CA ALA A 154 7.93 -3.24 -12.52
C ALA A 154 8.67 -2.10 -13.26
N PRO A 155 9.85 -1.66 -12.81
CA PRO A 155 10.70 -0.79 -13.63
C PRO A 155 11.02 -1.50 -14.95
N TYR A 156 10.70 -0.87 -16.08
CA TYR A 156 11.02 -1.40 -17.41
C TYR A 156 11.40 -0.27 -18.37
N TYR A 157 12.13 -0.61 -19.43
CA TYR A 157 12.37 0.27 -20.56
C TYR A 157 11.32 -0.02 -21.64
N ALA A 158 10.61 1.02 -22.10
CA ALA A 158 9.69 0.89 -23.23
C ALA A 158 10.40 0.34 -24.47
N GLY A 159 9.72 -0.41 -25.34
CA GLY A 159 10.35 -1.11 -26.46
C GLY A 159 11.20 -0.21 -27.39
N ASP A 160 10.69 0.98 -27.70
CA ASP A 160 11.38 1.96 -28.55
C ASP A 160 12.63 2.55 -27.86
N SER A 161 12.56 2.77 -26.54
CA SER A 161 13.72 3.24 -25.78
C SER A 161 14.72 2.12 -25.50
N LEU A 162 14.26 0.88 -25.33
CA LEU A 162 15.09 -0.29 -25.12
C LEU A 162 16.00 -0.56 -26.32
N GLY A 163 15.47 -0.48 -27.54
CA GLY A 163 16.28 -0.61 -28.76
C GLY A 163 17.37 0.45 -28.86
N ALA A 164 17.04 1.70 -28.55
CA ALA A 164 17.99 2.81 -28.54
C ALA A 164 19.04 2.67 -27.44
N LEU A 165 18.63 2.33 -26.22
CA LEU A 165 19.50 2.09 -25.06
C LEU A 165 20.48 0.94 -25.32
N VAL A 166 19.99 -0.17 -25.88
CA VAL A 166 20.83 -1.31 -26.23
C VAL A 166 21.82 -0.95 -27.34
N ALA A 167 21.38 -0.19 -28.34
CA ALA A 167 22.27 0.29 -29.41
C ALA A 167 23.36 1.24 -28.88
N GLN A 168 23.05 2.05 -27.86
CA GLN A 168 23.96 3.04 -27.30
C GLN A 168 24.92 2.47 -26.26
N PHE A 169 24.42 1.62 -25.35
CA PHE A 169 25.15 1.18 -24.15
C PHE A 169 25.44 -0.33 -24.15
N GLY A 170 24.85 -1.10 -25.06
CA GLY A 170 24.99 -2.55 -25.12
C GLY A 170 24.01 -3.29 -24.20
N ILE A 171 23.78 -4.57 -24.51
CA ILE A 171 22.80 -5.42 -23.81
C ILE A 171 23.17 -5.62 -22.33
N GLU A 172 24.46 -5.84 -22.04
CA GLU A 172 24.91 -6.14 -20.67
C GLU A 172 24.66 -4.97 -19.71
N GLU A 173 24.96 -3.74 -20.13
CA GLU A 173 24.74 -2.52 -19.34
C GLU A 173 23.26 -2.29 -19.05
N VAL A 174 22.41 -2.39 -20.09
CA VAL A 174 20.96 -2.18 -19.98
C VAL A 174 20.29 -3.23 -19.08
N LEU A 175 20.70 -4.51 -19.21
CA LEU A 175 20.21 -5.56 -18.33
C LEU A 175 20.76 -5.41 -16.90
N GLY A 176 22.00 -4.92 -16.74
CA GLY A 176 22.60 -4.56 -15.45
C GLY A 176 21.77 -3.50 -14.73
N GLY A 177 21.50 -2.37 -15.39
CA GLY A 177 20.68 -1.29 -14.84
C GLY A 177 19.25 -1.72 -14.48
N THR A 178 18.64 -2.61 -15.28
CA THR A 178 17.33 -3.20 -14.93
C THR A 178 17.38 -3.99 -13.63
N ARG A 179 18.43 -4.81 -13.44
CA ARG A 179 18.62 -5.62 -12.23
C ARG A 179 18.86 -4.75 -11.01
N GLU A 180 19.64 -3.68 -11.16
CA GLU A 180 19.88 -2.69 -10.10
C GLU A 180 18.58 -1.97 -9.70
N ASN A 181 17.77 -1.53 -10.66
CA ASN A 181 16.47 -0.90 -10.39
C ASN A 181 15.50 -1.84 -9.66
N ILE A 182 15.46 -3.13 -10.04
CA ILE A 182 14.64 -4.13 -9.34
C ILE A 182 15.17 -4.38 -7.92
N ALA A 183 16.49 -4.47 -7.74
CA ALA A 183 17.09 -4.65 -6.42
C ALA A 183 16.77 -3.46 -5.50
N LEU A 184 16.91 -2.23 -6.02
CA LEU A 184 16.53 -1.01 -5.32
C LEU A 184 15.04 -1.01 -4.98
N MET A 185 14.16 -1.38 -5.92
CA MET A 185 12.72 -1.50 -5.66
C MET A 185 12.44 -2.46 -4.49
N ILE A 186 13.07 -3.64 -4.48
CA ILE A 186 12.90 -4.63 -3.42
C ILE A 186 13.37 -4.06 -2.08
N GLU A 187 14.54 -3.43 -2.04
CA GLU A 187 15.07 -2.80 -0.84
C GLU A 187 14.10 -1.76 -0.27
N GLN A 188 13.56 -0.88 -1.12
CA GLN A 188 12.64 0.18 -0.69
C GLN A 188 11.30 -0.36 -0.20
N LEU A 189 10.73 -1.34 -0.90
CA LEU A 189 9.48 -1.95 -0.49
C LEU A 189 9.63 -2.72 0.85
N VAL A 190 10.78 -3.35 1.10
CA VAL A 190 11.11 -3.93 2.41
C VAL A 190 11.23 -2.82 3.47
N HIS A 191 11.94 -1.73 3.17
CA HIS A 191 12.10 -0.61 4.08
C HIS A 191 10.76 0.04 4.48
N TRP A 192 9.81 0.13 3.54
CA TRP A 192 8.46 0.64 3.78
C TRP A 192 7.45 -0.44 4.19
N ASN A 193 7.96 -1.59 4.63
CA ASN A 193 7.22 -2.68 5.26
C ASN A 193 6.06 -3.21 4.41
N VAL A 194 6.22 -3.19 3.08
CA VAL A 194 5.30 -3.84 2.14
C VAL A 194 5.50 -5.36 2.22
N ASP A 195 4.41 -6.11 2.20
CA ASP A 195 4.47 -7.56 2.28
C ASP A 195 5.26 -8.17 1.11
N LYS A 196 6.13 -9.13 1.41
CA LYS A 196 6.99 -9.81 0.43
C LYS A 196 6.24 -10.44 -0.73
N SER A 197 4.97 -10.83 -0.55
CA SER A 197 4.14 -11.37 -1.63
C SER A 197 3.82 -10.34 -2.71
N ILE A 198 3.77 -9.04 -2.35
CA ILE A 198 3.61 -7.96 -3.32
C ILE A 198 4.89 -7.72 -4.09
N LEU A 199 6.06 -7.87 -3.45
CA LEU A 199 7.36 -7.79 -4.14
C LEU A 199 7.38 -8.75 -5.33
N ALA A 200 7.10 -10.02 -5.06
CA ALA A 200 7.08 -11.07 -6.08
C ALA A 200 6.02 -10.80 -7.16
N ARG A 201 4.89 -10.20 -6.79
CA ARG A 201 3.82 -9.89 -7.74
C ARG A 201 4.23 -8.76 -8.68
N ILE A 202 4.75 -7.64 -8.17
CA ILE A 202 5.18 -6.49 -8.97
C ILE A 202 6.38 -6.88 -9.86
N THR A 203 7.37 -7.61 -9.33
CA THR A 203 8.57 -8.00 -10.12
C THR A 203 8.26 -8.96 -11.26
N ASN A 204 7.14 -9.69 -11.20
CA ASN A 204 6.74 -10.64 -12.24
C ASN A 204 5.80 -10.03 -13.29
N MET A 205 5.50 -8.72 -13.21
CA MET A 205 4.63 -8.04 -14.18
C MET A 205 5.37 -7.73 -15.48
N GLY A 206 4.67 -7.92 -16.60
CA GLY A 206 5.12 -7.45 -17.91
C GLY A 206 4.96 -5.93 -18.05
N ALA A 207 5.46 -5.38 -19.16
CA ALA A 207 5.39 -3.94 -19.46
C ALA A 207 3.95 -3.38 -19.50
N ASP A 208 2.99 -4.23 -19.90
CA ASP A 208 1.57 -3.87 -20.02
C ASP A 208 0.74 -4.24 -18.77
N ASP A 209 1.36 -4.82 -17.75
CA ASP A 209 0.69 -5.26 -16.53
C ASP A 209 0.92 -4.26 -15.38
N ALA A 210 -0.12 -4.04 -14.59
CA ALA A 210 -0.03 -3.24 -13.37
C ALA A 210 -0.71 -3.94 -12.18
N TYR A 211 -0.10 -3.80 -11.01
CA TYR A 211 -0.68 -4.19 -9.73
C TYR A 211 -1.52 -3.06 -9.22
N ILE A 212 -2.84 -3.16 -9.43
CA ILE A 212 -3.81 -2.22 -8.90
C ILE A 212 -4.27 -2.67 -7.51
N ALA A 213 -4.13 -1.80 -6.51
CA ALA A 213 -4.65 -2.03 -5.18
C ALA A 213 -6.18 -1.87 -5.18
N ALA A 214 -6.90 -2.96 -5.41
CA ALA A 214 -8.35 -2.95 -5.60
C ALA A 214 -9.13 -3.62 -4.46
N THR A 215 -8.48 -4.45 -3.65
CA THR A 215 -9.14 -5.27 -2.64
C THR A 215 -8.67 -4.93 -1.22
N ALA A 216 -9.50 -5.28 -0.22
CA ALA A 216 -9.12 -5.16 1.18
C ALA A 216 -7.86 -5.98 1.54
N GLN A 217 -7.53 -7.01 0.75
CA GLN A 217 -6.30 -7.77 0.90
C GLN A 217 -5.09 -7.00 0.35
N ASP A 218 -5.24 -6.34 -0.80
CA ASP A 218 -4.20 -5.48 -1.37
C ASP A 218 -3.84 -4.35 -0.39
N LEU A 219 -4.85 -3.71 0.22
CA LEU A 219 -4.63 -2.67 1.22
C LEU A 219 -3.82 -3.20 2.42
N TYR A 220 -4.14 -4.41 2.89
CA TYR A 220 -3.40 -5.03 4.00
C TYR A 220 -1.95 -5.34 3.65
N LEU A 221 -1.71 -5.94 2.48
CA LEU A 221 -0.37 -6.33 2.04
C LEU A 221 0.51 -5.10 1.74
N LEU A 222 -0.11 -4.04 1.24
CA LEU A 222 0.51 -2.72 1.10
C LEU A 222 0.53 -1.93 2.41
N ARG A 223 0.10 -2.46 3.56
CA ARG A 223 -0.03 -1.72 4.83
C ARG A 223 -0.63 -0.32 4.66
N THR A 224 -1.65 -0.18 3.85
CA THR A 224 -2.41 1.06 3.67
C THR A 224 -3.79 0.92 4.31
N ALA A 225 -4.36 2.05 4.69
CA ALA A 225 -5.65 2.12 5.35
C ALA A 225 -6.73 2.68 4.43
N LEU A 226 -7.98 2.36 4.76
CA LEU A 226 -9.12 3.19 4.36
C LEU A 226 -9.20 4.38 5.31
N PRO A 227 -9.90 5.47 4.93
CA PRO A 227 -10.15 6.59 5.82
C PRO A 227 -10.75 6.12 7.15
N PRO A 228 -10.43 6.82 8.27
CA PRO A 228 -11.01 6.49 9.56
C PRO A 228 -12.53 6.65 9.48
N ALA A 229 -13.25 5.52 9.54
CA ALA A 229 -14.70 5.50 9.61
C ALA A 229 -15.18 4.38 10.55
N PRO A 230 -16.37 4.50 11.15
CA PRO A 230 -16.97 3.42 11.90
C PRO A 230 -16.99 2.11 11.11
N ARG A 231 -16.60 1.00 11.76
CA ARG A 231 -16.51 -0.33 11.13
C ARG A 231 -17.69 -0.70 10.23
N ARG A 232 -18.92 -0.32 10.62
CA ARG A 232 -20.15 -0.59 9.87
C ARG A 232 -20.15 -0.07 8.43
N PHE A 233 -19.34 0.94 8.11
CA PHE A 233 -19.21 1.47 6.75
C PHE A 233 -18.30 0.60 5.86
N TRP A 234 -17.30 -0.07 6.45
CA TRP A 234 -16.33 -0.88 5.71
C TRP A 234 -16.62 -2.39 5.77
N ALA A 235 -17.18 -2.85 6.88
CA ALA A 235 -17.49 -4.25 7.15
C ALA A 235 -18.81 -4.31 7.94
N PRO A 236 -19.96 -4.16 7.26
CA PRO A 236 -21.27 -4.11 7.91
C PRO A 236 -21.65 -5.43 8.58
N ASP A 237 -21.17 -6.59 8.08
CA ASP A 237 -21.35 -7.90 8.72
C ASP A 237 -20.22 -8.18 9.74
N PRO A 238 -20.53 -8.25 11.06
CA PRO A 238 -19.55 -8.59 12.08
C PRO A 238 -18.94 -9.99 11.93
N ALA A 239 -19.69 -10.98 11.40
CA ALA A 239 -19.22 -12.35 11.25
C ALA A 239 -18.19 -12.45 10.12
N GLU A 240 -18.47 -11.83 8.97
CA GLU A 240 -17.51 -11.70 7.87
C GLU A 240 -16.26 -10.91 8.30
N ALA A 241 -16.43 -9.80 9.04
CA ALA A 241 -15.31 -9.02 9.56
C ALA A 241 -14.38 -9.87 10.47
N LEU A 242 -14.96 -10.69 11.34
CA LEU A 242 -14.20 -11.59 12.21
C LEU A 242 -13.48 -12.68 11.41
N ARG A 243 -14.14 -13.29 10.42
CA ARG A 243 -13.50 -14.27 9.51
C ARG A 243 -12.31 -13.66 8.79
N ASN A 244 -12.47 -12.46 8.23
CA ASN A 244 -11.41 -11.74 7.56
C ASN A 244 -10.24 -11.41 8.48
N ALA A 245 -10.51 -10.99 9.73
CA ALA A 245 -9.47 -10.78 10.74
C ALA A 245 -8.73 -12.09 11.08
N CYS A 246 -9.46 -13.18 11.27
CA CYS A 246 -8.92 -14.48 11.61
C CYS A 246 -8.07 -15.10 10.49
N MET A 247 -8.53 -15.00 9.24
CA MET A 247 -7.79 -15.42 8.06
C MET A 247 -6.43 -14.74 8.00
N ARG A 248 -6.38 -13.45 8.31
CA ARG A 248 -5.16 -12.64 8.30
C ARG A 248 -4.22 -12.98 9.45
N LEU A 249 -4.73 -13.10 10.67
CA LEU A 249 -3.92 -13.49 11.83
C LEU A 249 -3.28 -14.86 11.64
N LEU A 250 -4.03 -15.81 11.07
CA LEU A 250 -3.51 -17.14 10.79
C LEU A 250 -2.47 -17.13 9.67
N ALA A 251 -2.74 -16.40 8.58
CA ALA A 251 -1.78 -16.23 7.48
C ALA A 251 -0.46 -15.62 7.95
N TYR A 252 -0.52 -14.59 8.80
CA TYR A 252 0.65 -13.99 9.42
C TYR A 252 1.41 -14.97 10.31
N HIS A 253 0.70 -15.72 11.17
CA HIS A 253 1.31 -16.70 12.07
C HIS A 253 2.01 -17.85 11.30
N GLU A 254 1.40 -18.30 10.21
CA GLU A 254 1.89 -19.42 9.41
C GLU A 254 2.82 -18.97 8.26
N ASN A 255 3.09 -17.67 8.12
CA ASN A 255 3.91 -17.11 7.05
C ASN A 255 3.43 -17.53 5.64
N ALA A 256 2.10 -17.58 5.47
CA ALA A 256 1.40 -18.08 4.30
C ALA A 256 0.51 -16.99 3.68
N SER A 257 -0.01 -17.21 2.47
CA SER A 257 -0.92 -16.23 1.86
C SER A 257 -2.32 -16.30 2.50
N PRO A 258 -3.04 -15.18 2.68
CA PRO A 258 -4.41 -15.22 3.18
C PRO A 258 -5.36 -16.07 2.31
N ALA A 259 -5.09 -16.17 1.01
CA ALA A 259 -5.88 -16.98 0.08
C ALA A 259 -5.81 -18.48 0.42
N GLU A 260 -4.66 -18.96 0.87
CA GLU A 260 -4.46 -20.35 1.33
C GLU A 260 -5.22 -20.65 2.64
N MET A 261 -5.48 -19.63 3.46
CA MET A 261 -6.17 -19.81 4.74
C MET A 261 -7.70 -19.89 4.59
N ARG A 262 -8.26 -19.32 3.52
CA ARG A 262 -9.70 -19.19 3.29
C ARG A 262 -10.48 -20.52 3.46
N PRO A 263 -10.09 -21.66 2.84
CA PRO A 263 -10.84 -22.91 2.96
C PRO A 263 -10.95 -23.44 4.41
N ARG A 264 -10.01 -23.06 5.29
CA ARG A 264 -9.98 -23.50 6.69
C ARG A 264 -10.98 -22.75 7.56
N LEU A 265 -11.51 -21.64 7.06
CA LEU A 265 -12.37 -20.70 7.80
C LEU A 265 -13.77 -20.59 7.19
N ASP A 266 -14.11 -21.47 6.23
CA ASP A 266 -15.44 -21.50 5.59
C ASP A 266 -16.55 -21.96 6.57
N LYS A 267 -16.21 -22.68 7.64
CA LYS A 267 -17.17 -23.09 8.68
C LYS A 267 -17.59 -21.93 9.58
N ALA A 268 -18.79 -22.02 10.14
CA ALA A 268 -19.31 -21.05 11.12
C ALA A 268 -18.31 -20.83 12.28
N MET A 269 -17.83 -19.60 12.40
CA MET A 269 -17.02 -19.16 13.54
C MET A 269 -17.94 -18.79 14.71
N THR A 270 -17.69 -19.36 15.88
CA THR A 270 -18.40 -18.99 17.11
C THR A 270 -17.76 -17.76 17.75
N TYR A 271 -18.58 -16.76 18.06
CA TYR A 271 -18.15 -15.50 18.67
C TYR A 271 -17.83 -15.68 20.16
N ASN A 272 -16.56 -15.97 20.49
CA ASN A 272 -16.09 -16.04 21.88
C ASN A 272 -15.11 -14.92 22.23
N VAL A 273 -15.05 -13.85 21.43
CA VAL A 273 -14.19 -12.70 21.71
C VAL A 273 -14.82 -11.88 22.84
N GLY A 274 -14.21 -11.92 24.04
CA GLY A 274 -14.66 -11.17 25.21
C GLY A 274 -15.45 -11.98 26.25
N ILE A 275 -15.61 -13.29 26.08
CA ILE A 275 -16.15 -14.15 27.15
C ILE A 275 -14.97 -14.62 28.01
N PRO A 276 -14.93 -14.32 29.32
CA PRO A 276 -13.88 -14.84 30.20
C PRO A 276 -13.87 -16.37 30.13
N SER A 277 -12.67 -16.96 30.12
CA SER A 277 -12.42 -18.39 29.93
C SER A 277 -12.91 -19.28 31.09
N SER A 278 -13.89 -18.85 31.88
CA SER A 278 -14.44 -19.58 33.02
C SER A 278 -15.53 -20.59 32.66
N ILE A 279 -15.90 -20.74 31.37
CA ILE A 279 -16.98 -21.64 30.94
C ILE A 279 -16.50 -22.68 29.90
N ASN A 280 -15.32 -23.26 30.12
CA ASN A 280 -15.02 -24.61 29.59
C ASN A 280 -13.90 -25.28 30.39
N PRO A 281 -14.18 -26.30 31.21
CA PRO A 281 -13.14 -27.06 31.88
C PRO A 281 -12.52 -28.01 30.85
N VAL A 282 -11.48 -27.56 30.15
CA VAL A 282 -10.57 -28.51 29.49
C VAL A 282 -9.74 -29.15 30.60
N ALA A 283 -10.13 -30.37 30.97
CA ALA A 283 -9.39 -31.21 31.90
C ALA A 283 -7.95 -31.42 31.42
N GLY A 284 -6.94 -31.11 32.25
CA GLY A 284 -5.54 -31.37 31.90
C GLY A 284 -4.42 -30.81 32.78
N ARG A 285 -4.51 -30.88 34.12
CA ARG A 285 -3.40 -30.91 35.13
C ARG A 285 -2.34 -29.76 35.22
N PRO A 286 -1.65 -29.60 36.37
CA PRO A 286 -1.47 -28.28 37.01
C PRO A 286 -0.06 -27.63 36.92
N SER A 287 -0.09 -26.29 37.04
CA SER A 287 0.87 -25.34 37.66
C SER A 287 2.39 -25.52 37.45
N GLU A 288 3.04 -24.52 36.82
CA GLU A 288 4.32 -23.91 37.28
C GLU A 288 4.95 -22.82 36.36
N TRP A 289 4.20 -21.91 35.73
CA TRP A 289 4.85 -20.84 34.90
C TRP A 289 4.19 -19.46 35.04
N ALA A 290 3.81 -19.09 36.26
CA ALA A 290 3.26 -17.78 36.57
C ALA A 290 4.32 -16.90 37.27
N ALA A 291 5.11 -16.15 36.49
CA ALA A 291 5.62 -14.81 36.84
C ALA A 291 6.72 -14.34 35.88
N GLN A 292 6.37 -13.85 34.68
CA GLN A 292 7.25 -12.89 33.96
C GLN A 292 6.42 -11.92 33.09
N PRO A 293 6.64 -10.60 33.17
CA PRO A 293 5.86 -9.56 32.47
C PRO A 293 6.11 -9.50 30.94
N HIS A 294 7.12 -10.18 30.42
CA HIS A 294 7.44 -10.20 28.98
C HIS A 294 6.52 -11.10 28.12
N ASN A 295 5.56 -11.81 28.72
CA ASN A 295 4.71 -12.78 28.02
C ASN A 295 3.29 -12.28 27.68
N ALA A 296 2.98 -11.00 27.91
CA ALA A 296 1.63 -10.47 27.72
C ALA A 296 1.24 -10.28 26.24
N SER A 297 2.17 -9.95 25.35
CA SER A 297 1.91 -9.89 23.89
C SER A 297 1.73 -11.29 23.32
N PHE A 298 2.63 -12.20 23.67
CA PHE A 298 2.62 -13.60 23.20
C PHE A 298 1.39 -14.38 23.70
N ARG A 299 0.84 -14.07 24.89
CA ARG A 299 -0.44 -14.64 25.35
C ARG A 299 -1.64 -14.09 24.58
N ARG A 300 -1.64 -12.80 24.21
CA ARG A 300 -2.72 -12.18 23.43
C ARG A 300 -2.76 -12.72 22.00
N GLU A 301 -1.61 -12.85 21.35
CA GLU A 301 -1.51 -13.46 20.02
C GLU A 301 -1.98 -14.92 20.01
N ARG A 302 -1.52 -15.74 20.97
CA ARG A 302 -1.98 -17.13 21.08
C ARG A 302 -3.48 -17.23 21.34
N SER A 303 -4.04 -16.38 22.22
CA SER A 303 -5.48 -16.37 22.52
C SER A 303 -6.34 -15.93 21.33
N ALA A 304 -5.85 -14.98 20.53
CA ALA A 304 -6.53 -14.56 19.30
C ALA A 304 -6.52 -15.68 18.25
N ILE A 305 -5.39 -16.39 18.09
CA ILE A 305 -5.27 -17.51 17.15
C ILE A 305 -6.18 -18.69 17.55
N THR A 306 -6.31 -19.02 18.84
CA THR A 306 -7.26 -20.06 19.28
C THR A 306 -8.72 -19.69 19.03
N SER A 307 -9.08 -18.40 19.09
CA SER A 307 -10.44 -17.93 18.79
C SER A 307 -10.81 -18.01 17.31
N CYS A 308 -9.81 -18.17 16.43
CA CYS A 308 -9.97 -18.28 14.99
C CYS A 308 -10.13 -19.72 14.49
N ARG A 309 -10.26 -20.70 15.39
CA ARG A 309 -10.49 -22.10 14.99
C ARG A 309 -11.95 -22.33 14.60
N PRO A 310 -12.21 -23.03 13.48
CA PRO A 310 -13.57 -23.42 13.12
C PRO A 310 -14.16 -24.33 14.20
N THR A 311 -15.50 -24.33 14.31
CA THR A 311 -16.22 -25.25 15.19
C THR A 311 -15.80 -26.69 14.90
N PRO A 312 -15.44 -27.49 15.93
CA PRO A 312 -15.32 -28.93 15.75
C PRO A 312 -16.67 -29.42 15.23
N SER A 313 -16.66 -30.09 14.08
CA SER A 313 -17.83 -30.85 13.64
C SER A 313 -18.12 -31.84 14.76
N SER A 314 -19.30 -31.76 15.37
CA SER A 314 -19.77 -32.72 16.34
C SER A 314 -19.79 -34.10 15.67
N MET A 315 -18.71 -34.87 15.85
CA MET A 315 -18.75 -36.32 15.66
C MET A 315 -19.68 -36.84 16.75
N VAL A 316 -20.94 -37.05 16.38
CA VAL A 316 -21.83 -37.94 17.11
C VAL A 316 -21.23 -39.33 16.95
N PHE A 317 -20.46 -39.78 17.95
CA PHE A 317 -20.17 -41.19 18.11
C PHE A 317 -21.46 -41.86 18.54
N TRP A 318 -22.08 -42.60 17.61
CA TRP A 318 -23.07 -43.61 17.97
C TRP A 318 -22.34 -44.82 18.56
N HIS A 319 -22.64 -45.13 19.81
CA HIS A 319 -22.57 -46.49 20.36
C HIS A 319 -23.97 -46.87 20.83
#